data_AF-A0A1R4FPH6-F1
#
_entry.id   AF-A0A1R4FPH6-F1
#
_cell.length_a   1.000
_cell.length_b   1.000
_cell.length_c   1.000
_cell.angle_alpha   90.00
_cell.angle_beta   90.00
_cell.angle_gamma   90.00
#
_symmetry.space_group_name_H-M   'P 1'
#
loop_
_entity.id
_entity.type
_entity.pdbx_description
1 polymer ?
#
loop_
_entity_poly.entity_id
_entity_poly.type
_entity_poly.pdbx_seq_one_letter_code
_entity_poly.pdbx_strand_id
1 'polypeptide(L)'
;MSAQAAPFAPELNPVYREGVTVGVLAGDALRFAADFLDSIDAGAAARKKLADDARVCRAMAEAVARAPLRNSSQVLAPTDLGGRFFTLTERMWPNAEVASYLLGHAAELMQALPAVNGALKNRLLLDAQQLRRVRMLLNIAPNARLGARLTELLPLLRALERPIEGEKPFPPMLIDSVTADPVFHAAAQDAYRIVLGRELDDLPGMASAVWSGKLALAWLQTHDRGWPLTAIEIARLVEAVRSPSKPWNRAPGVPGDWTDLEPEAAAEVLSLIGAHHRVGSARAPFPLAGFCDRVRTLPLRCHGGIMLIETQGRISGGAIGIASFVLTEDKVLAVDGTSIWIHDLNDAVGPHLQDEGARLDYIRLFMNCVRHEGERFQPVESFEDLADRATDAHALRDLCVGHARVIEPAGFDAEGRWLFLLVVCHHQGFFATGLALTPDGLIEMIDDRMLTDDVPVRSERMDGLFVVLEPKETTS
;
A
#
# COMPACT_ATOMS: atom_id res chain seq x y z
N MET A 1 -1.08 -69.95 -12.14
CA MET A 1 0.04 -69.28 -12.82
C MET A 1 0.00 -67.81 -12.43
N SER A 2 1.05 -67.34 -11.73
CA SER A 2 1.11 -66.07 -11.01
C SER A 2 0.94 -64.84 -11.88
N ALA A 3 0.19 -63.86 -11.37
CA ALA A 3 0.22 -62.49 -11.83
C ALA A 3 1.61 -61.89 -11.58
N GLN A 4 2.28 -61.43 -12.63
CA GLN A 4 3.51 -60.66 -12.54
C GLN A 4 3.15 -59.24 -12.11
N ALA A 5 3.57 -58.85 -10.90
CA ALA A 5 3.47 -57.48 -10.42
C ALA A 5 4.32 -56.55 -11.29
N ALA A 6 3.77 -55.40 -11.67
CA ALA A 6 4.50 -54.33 -12.34
C ALA A 6 5.66 -53.85 -11.43
N PRO A 7 6.82 -53.48 -12.00
CA PRO A 7 7.97 -53.05 -11.20
C PRO A 7 7.64 -51.72 -10.49
N PHE A 8 7.87 -51.67 -9.18
CA PHE A 8 7.82 -50.43 -8.40
C PHE A 8 8.78 -49.41 -8.99
N ALA A 9 8.31 -48.17 -9.18
CA ALA A 9 9.17 -47.05 -9.51
C ALA A 9 10.21 -46.86 -8.39
N PRO A 10 11.48 -46.58 -8.71
CA PRO A 10 12.50 -46.35 -7.69
C PRO A 10 12.12 -45.15 -6.82
N GLU A 11 12.08 -45.34 -5.51
CA GLU A 11 11.96 -44.24 -4.55
C GLU A 11 13.21 -43.35 -4.67
N LEU A 12 13.03 -42.15 -5.22
CA LEU A 12 14.11 -41.20 -5.45
C LEU A 12 14.37 -40.36 -4.20
N ASN A 13 15.66 -40.28 -3.84
CA ASN A 13 16.22 -39.57 -2.69
C ASN A 13 15.82 -38.06 -2.66
N PRO A 14 15.26 -37.54 -1.55
CA PRO A 14 14.75 -36.16 -1.46
C PRO A 14 15.80 -35.05 -1.57
N VAL A 15 17.10 -35.36 -1.53
CA VAL A 15 18.20 -34.38 -1.57
C VAL A 15 18.42 -33.76 -2.97
N TYR A 16 17.87 -34.32 -4.05
CA TYR A 16 18.10 -33.85 -5.43
C TYR A 16 17.01 -32.90 -6.00
N ARG A 17 16.33 -32.10 -5.17
CA ARG A 17 15.16 -31.28 -5.58
C ARG A 17 15.45 -29.79 -5.87
N GLU A 18 16.29 -29.53 -6.87
CA GLU A 18 16.23 -28.26 -7.63
C GLU A 18 15.89 -28.59 -9.09
N GLY A 19 14.80 -28.01 -9.62
CA GLY A 19 14.33 -28.22 -11.00
C GLY A 19 13.24 -29.29 -11.23
N VAL A 20 12.96 -30.14 -10.24
CA VAL A 20 11.96 -31.24 -10.36
C VAL A 20 10.52 -30.72 -10.49
N THR A 21 10.19 -29.60 -9.85
CA THR A 21 8.79 -29.12 -9.78
C THR A 21 8.28 -28.55 -11.10
N VAL A 22 9.09 -27.78 -11.84
CA VAL A 22 8.67 -27.14 -13.10
C VAL A 22 8.58 -28.15 -14.24
N GLY A 23 9.53 -29.07 -14.35
CA GLY A 23 9.49 -30.14 -15.36
C GLY A 23 8.32 -31.09 -15.15
N VAL A 24 8.04 -31.47 -13.90
CA VAL A 24 6.87 -32.31 -13.55
C VAL A 24 5.57 -31.56 -13.83
N LEU A 25 5.43 -30.30 -13.40
CA LEU A 25 4.21 -29.51 -13.64
C LEU A 25 3.98 -29.22 -15.13
N ALA A 26 5.04 -28.93 -15.90
CA ALA A 26 4.94 -28.76 -17.34
C ALA A 26 4.58 -30.07 -18.05
N GLY A 27 5.18 -31.18 -17.64
CA GLY A 27 4.84 -32.52 -18.11
C GLY A 27 3.38 -32.89 -17.80
N ASP A 28 2.91 -32.60 -16.59
CA ASP A 28 1.55 -32.88 -16.16
C ASP A 28 0.53 -31.98 -16.89
N ALA A 29 0.85 -30.69 -17.07
CA ALA A 29 0.02 -29.77 -17.85
C ALA A 29 -0.06 -30.16 -19.34
N LEU A 30 1.03 -30.65 -19.92
CA LEU A 30 1.08 -31.15 -21.29
C LEU A 30 0.31 -32.47 -21.46
N ARG A 31 0.38 -33.39 -20.49
CA ARG A 31 -0.46 -34.60 -20.47
C ARG A 31 -1.92 -34.24 -20.35
N PHE A 32 -2.27 -33.34 -19.43
CA PHE A 32 -3.63 -32.85 -19.28
C PHE A 32 -4.16 -32.23 -20.57
N ALA A 33 -3.36 -31.40 -21.25
CA ALA A 33 -3.72 -30.83 -22.54
C ALA A 33 -3.92 -31.91 -23.62
N ALA A 34 -3.06 -32.95 -23.65
CA ALA A 34 -3.19 -34.05 -24.60
C ALA A 34 -4.46 -34.89 -24.35
N ASP A 35 -4.72 -35.28 -23.11
CA ASP A 35 -5.90 -36.05 -22.70
C ASP A 35 -7.18 -35.25 -23.00
N PHE A 36 -7.12 -33.94 -22.78
CA PHE A 36 -8.20 -33.03 -23.10
C PHE A 36 -8.44 -32.95 -24.62
N LEU A 37 -7.41 -32.78 -25.45
CA LEU A 37 -7.54 -32.75 -26.92
C LEU A 37 -8.12 -34.07 -27.48
N ASP A 38 -7.73 -35.21 -26.90
CA ASP A 38 -8.30 -36.52 -27.23
C ASP A 38 -9.79 -36.63 -26.85
N SER A 39 -10.22 -35.92 -25.79
CA SER A 39 -11.61 -35.95 -25.31
C SER A 39 -12.60 -35.14 -26.16
N ILE A 40 -12.11 -34.33 -27.10
CA ILE A 40 -12.94 -33.46 -27.94
C ILE A 40 -13.57 -34.27 -29.07
N ASP A 41 -14.90 -34.42 -29.05
CA ASP A 41 -15.63 -35.02 -30.16
C ASP A 41 -15.78 -34.02 -31.32
N ALA A 42 -15.00 -34.24 -32.38
CA ALA A 42 -14.92 -33.35 -33.55
C ALA A 42 -15.15 -34.12 -34.87
N GLY A 43 -15.59 -33.40 -35.90
CA GLY A 43 -15.76 -33.96 -37.26
C GLY A 43 -14.46 -34.48 -37.88
N ALA A 44 -14.57 -35.36 -38.88
CA ALA A 44 -13.46 -36.18 -39.40
C ALA A 44 -12.18 -35.39 -39.79
N ALA A 45 -12.32 -34.19 -40.37
CA ALA A 45 -11.20 -33.35 -40.76
C ALA A 45 -10.49 -32.67 -39.56
N ALA A 46 -11.23 -32.28 -38.52
CA ALA A 46 -10.68 -31.68 -37.31
C ALA A 46 -10.10 -32.74 -36.35
N ARG A 47 -10.67 -33.95 -36.35
CA ARG A 47 -10.24 -35.07 -35.52
C ARG A 47 -8.80 -35.49 -35.78
N LYS A 48 -8.37 -35.51 -37.05
CA LYS A 48 -6.97 -35.83 -37.39
C LYS A 48 -5.99 -34.80 -36.83
N LYS A 49 -6.31 -33.50 -36.99
CA LYS A 49 -5.47 -32.40 -36.49
C LYS A 49 -5.38 -32.39 -34.96
N LEU A 50 -6.50 -32.57 -34.27
CA LEU A 50 -6.55 -32.67 -32.81
C LEU A 50 -5.73 -33.86 -32.29
N ALA A 51 -5.83 -35.02 -32.95
CA ALA A 51 -5.05 -36.20 -32.60
C ALA A 51 -3.54 -36.03 -32.88
N ASP A 52 -3.17 -35.31 -33.93
CA ASP A 52 -1.77 -34.96 -34.22
C ASP A 52 -1.23 -33.99 -33.13
N ASP A 53 -1.99 -32.96 -32.77
CA ASP A 53 -1.61 -31.99 -31.73
C ASP A 53 -1.55 -32.65 -30.32
N ALA A 54 -2.49 -33.56 -29.98
CA ALA A 54 -2.47 -34.33 -28.73
C ALA A 54 -1.28 -35.29 -28.64
N ARG A 55 -0.88 -35.88 -29.76
CA ARG A 55 0.33 -36.74 -29.84
C ARG A 55 1.59 -35.94 -29.61
N VAL A 56 1.66 -34.72 -30.17
CA VAL A 56 2.75 -33.78 -29.93
C VAL A 56 2.83 -33.42 -28.44
N CYS A 57 1.71 -33.05 -27.82
CA CYS A 57 1.68 -32.75 -26.37
C CYS A 57 2.16 -33.93 -25.50
N ARG A 58 1.75 -35.17 -25.81
CA ARG A 58 2.23 -36.38 -25.12
C ARG A 58 3.72 -36.64 -25.30
N ALA A 59 4.20 -36.61 -26.55
CA ALA A 59 5.62 -36.81 -26.85
C ALA A 59 6.49 -35.76 -26.14
N MET A 60 6.01 -34.52 -26.05
CA MET A 60 6.70 -33.45 -25.34
C MET A 60 6.64 -33.60 -23.82
N ALA A 61 5.51 -34.02 -23.25
CA ALA A 61 5.41 -34.32 -21.83
C ALA A 61 6.39 -35.44 -21.41
N GLU A 62 6.53 -36.48 -22.25
CA GLU A 62 7.48 -37.56 -22.02
C GLU A 62 8.93 -37.10 -22.18
N ALA A 63 9.23 -36.27 -23.18
CA ALA A 63 10.57 -35.71 -23.37
C ALA A 63 10.99 -34.81 -22.19
N VAL A 64 10.10 -33.94 -21.71
CA VAL A 64 10.32 -33.09 -20.54
C VAL A 64 10.51 -33.93 -19.27
N ALA A 65 9.78 -35.04 -19.13
CA ALA A 65 9.92 -35.94 -17.98
C ALA A 65 11.20 -36.79 -18.01
N ARG A 66 11.77 -37.06 -19.20
CA ARG A 66 12.97 -37.90 -19.39
C ARG A 66 14.29 -37.12 -19.50
N ALA A 67 14.25 -35.81 -19.71
CA ALA A 67 15.46 -35.00 -19.89
C ALA A 67 16.29 -34.94 -18.59
N PRO A 68 17.59 -35.33 -18.60
CA PRO A 68 18.47 -35.12 -17.45
C PRO A 68 18.59 -33.61 -17.20
N LEU A 69 18.09 -33.18 -16.04
CA LEU A 69 17.89 -31.78 -15.66
C LEU A 69 19.21 -31.04 -15.45
N ARG A 70 19.88 -30.63 -16.53
CA ARG A 70 20.76 -29.45 -16.57
C ARG A 70 20.73 -28.73 -17.91
N ASN A 71 20.60 -29.43 -19.04
CA ASN A 71 20.43 -28.89 -20.39
C ASN A 71 19.96 -30.01 -21.34
N SER A 72 18.85 -29.82 -22.06
CA SER A 72 18.34 -30.83 -23.00
C SER A 72 18.93 -30.63 -24.41
N SER A 73 19.90 -31.46 -24.80
CA SER A 73 20.44 -31.53 -26.16
C SER A 73 19.77 -32.61 -27.04
N GLN A 74 18.90 -33.44 -26.46
CA GLN A 74 18.13 -34.45 -27.19
C GLN A 74 16.65 -34.20 -27.01
N VAL A 75 16.05 -33.36 -27.86
CA VAL A 75 14.60 -33.36 -28.03
C VAL A 75 14.28 -33.34 -29.52
N LEU A 76 13.88 -34.53 -30.01
CA LEU A 76 13.06 -34.84 -31.18
C LEU A 76 13.62 -34.45 -32.56
N ALA A 77 13.64 -35.41 -33.49
CA ALA A 77 13.99 -35.12 -34.87
C ALA A 77 12.91 -34.18 -35.47
N PRO A 78 13.26 -33.27 -36.41
CA PRO A 78 12.31 -32.33 -37.02
C PRO A 78 11.03 -32.98 -37.59
N THR A 79 11.11 -34.27 -37.91
CA THR A 79 10.02 -35.12 -38.41
C THR A 79 8.98 -35.48 -37.36
N ASP A 80 9.35 -35.52 -36.07
CA ASP A 80 8.47 -35.99 -34.98
C ASP A 80 7.46 -34.92 -34.53
N LEU A 81 7.67 -33.67 -34.92
CA LEU A 81 6.87 -32.49 -34.53
C LEU A 81 6.24 -31.76 -35.73
N GLY A 82 6.13 -32.44 -36.88
CA GLY A 82 5.45 -31.90 -38.07
C GLY A 82 6.10 -30.65 -38.66
N GLY A 83 7.41 -30.46 -38.49
CA GLY A 83 8.14 -29.33 -39.05
C GLY A 83 7.82 -27.96 -38.45
N ARG A 84 7.02 -27.89 -37.37
CA ARG A 84 6.69 -26.62 -36.68
C ARG A 84 7.82 -26.09 -35.79
N PHE A 85 8.81 -26.93 -35.51
CA PHE A 85 10.08 -26.54 -34.87
C PHE A 85 11.17 -26.51 -35.96
N PHE A 86 11.39 -25.35 -36.59
CA PHE A 86 12.58 -25.17 -37.41
C PHE A 86 13.81 -25.02 -36.52
N THR A 87 14.78 -25.92 -36.72
CA THR A 87 16.21 -25.83 -36.36
C THR A 87 16.52 -25.28 -34.96
N LEU A 88 16.39 -26.12 -33.93
CA LEU A 88 17.12 -25.95 -32.68
C LEU A 88 18.60 -26.32 -32.93
N THR A 89 19.31 -25.48 -33.67
CA THR A 89 20.77 -25.57 -33.82
C THR A 89 21.42 -25.25 -32.48
N GLU A 90 22.14 -26.23 -31.93
CA GLU A 90 23.23 -26.15 -30.93
C GLU A 90 23.04 -25.32 -29.65
N ARG A 91 21.86 -24.73 -29.40
CA ARG A 91 21.61 -23.87 -28.24
C ARG A 91 20.84 -24.65 -27.17
N MET A 92 21.38 -24.70 -25.96
CA MET A 92 20.71 -25.29 -24.80
C MET A 92 19.64 -24.31 -24.29
N TRP A 93 18.39 -24.76 -24.16
CA TRP A 93 17.29 -23.96 -23.62
C TRP A 93 16.97 -24.40 -22.18
N PRO A 94 16.73 -23.46 -21.24
CA PRO A 94 16.20 -23.77 -19.92
C PRO A 94 14.80 -24.40 -20.00
N ASN A 95 14.51 -25.37 -19.14
CA ASN A 95 13.21 -26.07 -19.11
C ASN A 95 12.01 -25.13 -18.89
N ALA A 96 12.20 -24.03 -18.18
CA ALA A 96 11.17 -23.02 -17.99
C ALA A 96 10.80 -22.29 -19.29
N GLU A 97 11.76 -22.09 -20.21
CA GLU A 97 11.50 -21.47 -21.52
C GLU A 97 10.76 -22.44 -22.44
N VAL A 98 11.16 -23.71 -22.44
CA VAL A 98 10.45 -24.78 -23.17
C VAL A 98 9.02 -24.92 -22.64
N ALA A 99 8.83 -24.98 -21.31
CA ALA A 99 7.52 -25.04 -20.67
C ALA A 99 6.66 -23.81 -20.96
N SER A 100 7.24 -22.61 -20.90
CA SER A 100 6.55 -21.36 -21.22
C SER A 100 6.05 -21.31 -22.66
N TYR A 101 6.91 -21.69 -23.61
CA TYR A 101 6.55 -21.76 -25.03
C TYR A 101 5.37 -22.72 -25.23
N LEU A 102 5.43 -23.89 -24.59
CA LEU A 102 4.42 -24.94 -24.72
C LEU A 102 3.07 -24.59 -24.10
N LEU A 103 3.08 -24.02 -22.89
CA LEU A 103 1.86 -23.53 -22.25
C LEU A 103 1.22 -22.40 -23.06
N GLY A 104 2.04 -21.56 -23.70
CA GLY A 104 1.58 -20.50 -24.59
C GLY A 104 0.86 -21.06 -25.81
N HIS A 105 1.50 -21.99 -26.49
CA HIS A 105 0.95 -22.63 -27.68
C HIS A 105 -0.33 -23.41 -27.37
N ALA A 106 -0.36 -24.16 -26.26
CA ALA A 106 -1.55 -24.88 -25.82
C ALA A 106 -2.73 -23.94 -25.51
N ALA A 107 -2.48 -22.81 -24.84
CA ALA A 107 -3.51 -21.81 -24.58
C ALA A 107 -4.05 -21.17 -25.86
N GLU A 108 -3.20 -20.88 -26.85
CA GLU A 108 -3.59 -20.35 -28.16
C GLU A 108 -4.45 -21.35 -28.93
N LEU A 109 -4.07 -22.63 -28.94
CA LEU A 109 -4.86 -23.70 -29.54
C LEU A 109 -6.24 -23.80 -28.89
N MET A 110 -6.32 -23.84 -27.55
CA MET A 110 -7.60 -23.90 -26.82
C MET A 110 -8.53 -22.72 -27.16
N GLN A 111 -7.98 -21.53 -27.38
CA GLN A 111 -8.77 -20.35 -27.78
C GLN A 111 -9.23 -20.40 -29.23
N ALA A 112 -8.39 -20.91 -30.13
CA ALA A 112 -8.66 -21.02 -31.55
C ALA A 112 -9.66 -22.14 -31.89
N LEU A 113 -9.89 -23.09 -30.98
CA LEU A 113 -10.82 -24.19 -31.23
C LEU A 113 -12.28 -23.68 -31.36
N PRO A 114 -12.98 -24.07 -32.45
CA PRO A 114 -14.40 -23.81 -32.59
C PRO A 114 -15.15 -24.73 -31.63
N ALA A 115 -15.77 -24.15 -30.60
CA ALA A 115 -16.58 -24.92 -29.66
C ALA A 115 -18.02 -24.98 -30.15
N VAL A 116 -18.58 -26.18 -30.21
CA VAL A 116 -19.95 -26.45 -30.70
C VAL A 116 -21.02 -25.99 -29.68
N ASN A 117 -20.63 -25.75 -28.41
CA ASN A 117 -21.50 -25.29 -27.32
C ASN A 117 -20.77 -24.23 -26.46
N GLY A 118 -21.48 -23.17 -26.06
CA GLY A 118 -20.98 -22.08 -25.22
C GLY A 118 -20.39 -22.52 -23.87
N ALA A 119 -20.89 -23.61 -23.26
CA ALA A 119 -20.33 -24.14 -22.01
C ALA A 119 -18.90 -24.69 -22.22
N LEU A 120 -18.67 -25.40 -23.32
CA LEU A 120 -17.35 -25.88 -23.71
C LEU A 120 -16.43 -24.71 -24.08
N LYS A 121 -16.96 -23.67 -24.74
CA LYS A 121 -16.19 -22.46 -25.06
C LYS A 121 -15.70 -21.75 -23.81
N ASN A 122 -16.57 -21.56 -22.82
CA ASN A 122 -16.22 -20.88 -21.56
C ASN A 122 -15.19 -21.67 -20.77
N ARG A 123 -15.29 -23.00 -20.72
CA ARG A 123 -14.29 -23.85 -20.08
C ARG A 123 -12.94 -23.78 -20.78
N LEU A 124 -12.91 -23.87 -22.12
CA LEU A 124 -11.70 -23.70 -22.93
C LEU A 124 -11.03 -22.34 -22.70
N LEU A 125 -11.82 -21.27 -22.56
CA LEU A 125 -11.31 -19.93 -22.28
C LEU A 125 -10.73 -19.84 -20.88
N LEU A 126 -11.38 -20.42 -19.87
CA LEU A 126 -10.91 -20.45 -18.49
C LEU A 126 -9.61 -21.24 -18.36
N ASP A 127 -9.54 -22.42 -18.97
CA ASP A 127 -8.35 -23.27 -18.92
C ASP A 127 -7.18 -22.62 -19.70
N ALA A 128 -7.46 -21.98 -20.85
CA ALA A 128 -6.46 -21.18 -21.57
C ALA A 128 -5.96 -19.97 -20.75
N GLN A 129 -6.82 -19.32 -19.96
CA GLN A 129 -6.42 -18.26 -19.05
C GLN A 129 -5.53 -18.80 -17.93
N GLN A 130 -5.82 -19.98 -17.37
CA GLN A 130 -4.97 -20.61 -16.36
C GLN A 130 -3.61 -21.01 -16.94
N LEU A 131 -3.55 -21.60 -18.14
CA LEU A 131 -2.30 -21.91 -18.81
C LEU A 131 -1.47 -20.66 -19.10
N ARG A 132 -2.10 -19.55 -19.50
CA ARG A 132 -1.44 -18.24 -19.64
C ARG A 132 -0.94 -17.67 -18.32
N ARG A 133 -1.69 -17.87 -17.24
CA ARG A 133 -1.25 -17.47 -15.89
C ARG A 133 -0.03 -18.29 -15.46
N VAL A 134 -0.02 -19.59 -15.68
CA VAL A 134 1.15 -20.45 -15.40
C VAL A 134 2.33 -20.09 -16.29
N ARG A 135 2.10 -19.82 -17.59
CA ARG A 135 3.14 -19.31 -18.51
C ARG A 135 3.73 -17.99 -18.03
N MET A 136 2.87 -17.04 -17.66
CA MET A 136 3.28 -15.74 -17.11
C MET A 136 4.11 -15.94 -15.84
N LEU A 137 3.69 -16.86 -14.95
CA LEU A 137 4.45 -17.23 -13.76
C LEU A 137 5.80 -17.87 -14.09
N LEU A 138 5.90 -18.74 -15.10
CA LEU A 138 7.18 -19.32 -15.51
C LEU A 138 8.09 -18.30 -16.23
N ASN A 139 7.52 -17.32 -16.93
CA ASN A 139 8.27 -16.24 -17.55
C ASN A 139 8.83 -15.27 -16.52
N ILE A 140 8.02 -14.90 -15.54
CA ILE A 140 8.42 -13.97 -14.49
C ILE A 140 9.30 -14.71 -13.47
N ALA A 141 9.02 -15.98 -13.19
CA ALA A 141 9.60 -16.73 -12.09
C ALA A 141 9.93 -18.19 -12.45
N PRO A 142 10.93 -18.41 -13.32
CA PRO A 142 11.28 -19.73 -13.86
C PRO A 142 11.68 -20.77 -12.79
N ASN A 143 12.00 -20.34 -11.57
CA ASN A 143 12.48 -21.19 -10.47
C ASN A 143 11.49 -21.31 -9.29
N ALA A 144 10.28 -20.74 -9.41
CA ALA A 144 9.34 -20.62 -8.28
C ALA A 144 8.65 -21.94 -7.89
N ARG A 145 8.34 -22.07 -6.59
CA ARG A 145 7.39 -23.08 -6.08
C ARG A 145 6.00 -22.44 -5.92
N LEU A 146 4.96 -23.10 -6.41
CA LEU A 146 3.55 -22.65 -6.28
C LEU A 146 3.06 -22.89 -4.83
N GLY A 147 3.13 -21.88 -3.96
CA GLY A 147 2.69 -21.96 -2.56
C GLY A 147 1.97 -20.69 -2.08
N ALA A 148 1.49 -20.67 -0.83
CA ALA A 148 0.75 -19.53 -0.25
C ALA A 148 1.52 -18.21 -0.35
N ARG A 149 2.83 -18.25 -0.12
CA ARG A 149 3.72 -17.08 -0.24
C ARG A 149 3.77 -16.50 -1.66
N LEU A 150 3.68 -17.35 -2.70
CA LEU A 150 3.62 -16.87 -4.09
C LEU A 150 2.28 -16.16 -4.38
N THR A 151 1.19 -16.58 -3.73
CA THR A 151 -0.12 -15.94 -3.88
C THR A 151 -0.11 -14.55 -3.27
N GLU A 152 0.51 -14.40 -2.10
CA GLU A 152 0.72 -13.12 -1.42
C GLU A 152 1.57 -12.17 -2.26
N LEU A 153 2.66 -12.66 -2.87
CA LEU A 153 3.56 -11.85 -3.70
C LEU A 153 3.02 -11.63 -5.12
N LEU A 154 1.91 -12.23 -5.51
CA LEU A 154 1.44 -12.20 -6.89
C LEU A 154 1.11 -10.79 -7.42
N PRO A 155 0.48 -9.88 -6.65
CA PRO A 155 0.27 -8.50 -7.08
C PRO A 155 1.60 -7.80 -7.38
N LEU A 156 2.59 -7.98 -6.49
CA LEU A 156 3.93 -7.42 -6.63
C LEU A 156 4.63 -7.97 -7.87
N LEU A 157 4.65 -9.30 -8.04
CA LEU A 157 5.29 -9.99 -9.16
C LEU A 157 4.67 -9.65 -10.52
N ARG A 158 3.36 -9.35 -10.58
CA ARG A 158 2.68 -8.93 -11.81
C ARG A 158 3.08 -7.55 -12.30
N ALA A 159 3.47 -6.68 -11.37
CA ALA A 159 3.93 -5.32 -11.67
C ALA A 159 5.43 -5.28 -12.00
N LEU A 160 6.16 -6.40 -11.86
CA LEU A 160 7.59 -6.46 -12.16
C LEU A 160 7.86 -6.69 -13.64
N GLU A 161 8.54 -5.73 -14.26
CA GLU A 161 9.20 -5.91 -15.55
C GLU A 161 10.67 -6.26 -15.35
N ARG A 162 11.20 -7.22 -16.13
CA ARG A 162 12.64 -7.56 -16.09
C ARG A 162 13.46 -6.30 -16.44
N PRO A 163 14.59 -6.05 -15.75
CA PRO A 163 15.46 -4.95 -16.13
C PRO A 163 16.01 -5.11 -17.53
N ILE A 164 16.15 -3.98 -18.22
CA ILE A 164 16.76 -3.93 -19.54
C ILE A 164 18.23 -3.51 -19.38
N GLU A 165 19.11 -4.04 -20.24
CA GLU A 165 20.52 -3.65 -20.24
C GLU A 165 20.66 -2.13 -20.43
N GLY A 166 21.43 -1.48 -19.55
CA GLY A 166 21.60 -0.02 -19.53
C GLY A 166 20.55 0.75 -18.72
N GLU A 167 19.58 0.07 -18.10
CA GLU A 167 18.62 0.69 -17.20
C GLU A 167 19.30 1.25 -15.94
N LYS A 168 18.92 2.48 -15.57
CA LYS A 168 19.49 3.19 -14.43
C LYS A 168 18.70 2.87 -13.15
N PRO A 169 19.36 2.77 -11.99
CA PRO A 169 18.66 2.63 -10.72
C PRO A 169 17.79 3.85 -10.44
N PHE A 170 16.71 3.62 -9.70
CA PHE A 170 15.82 4.69 -9.26
C PHE A 170 16.57 5.64 -8.32
N PRO A 171 16.26 6.94 -8.34
CA PRO A 171 16.76 7.88 -7.35
C PRO A 171 16.47 7.38 -5.93
N PRO A 172 17.49 7.24 -5.06
CA PRO A 172 17.31 6.73 -3.69
C PRO A 172 16.19 7.44 -2.93
N MET A 173 16.11 8.77 -3.07
CA MET A 173 15.10 9.63 -2.43
C MET A 173 13.65 9.22 -2.69
N LEU A 174 13.35 8.48 -3.78
CA LEU A 174 12.00 8.04 -4.12
C LEU A 174 11.58 6.74 -3.42
N ILE A 175 12.54 5.95 -2.92
CA ILE A 175 12.30 4.58 -2.45
C ILE A 175 13.00 4.26 -1.12
N ASP A 176 13.86 5.13 -0.59
CA ASP A 176 14.69 4.85 0.59
C ASP A 176 13.87 4.48 1.84
N SER A 177 12.69 5.09 2.03
CA SER A 177 11.78 4.73 3.12
C SER A 177 11.18 3.32 2.96
N VAL A 178 11.01 2.87 1.72
CA VAL A 178 10.47 1.54 1.38
C VAL A 178 11.58 0.49 1.39
N THR A 179 12.77 0.79 0.91
CA THR A 179 13.88 -0.16 0.89
C THR A 179 14.45 -0.40 2.29
N ALA A 180 14.28 0.54 3.22
CA ALA A 180 14.59 0.37 4.65
C ALA A 180 13.55 -0.45 5.42
N ASP A 181 12.41 -0.81 4.82
CA ASP A 181 11.37 -1.60 5.45
C ASP A 181 11.75 -3.09 5.52
N PRO A 182 11.82 -3.71 6.70
CA PRO A 182 12.13 -5.14 6.83
C PRO A 182 11.08 -6.07 6.21
N VAL A 183 9.81 -5.65 6.16
CA VAL A 183 8.71 -6.41 5.54
C VAL A 183 8.84 -6.37 4.02
N PHE A 184 9.05 -5.19 3.44
CA PHE A 184 9.45 -5.05 2.05
C PHE A 184 10.71 -5.86 1.76
N HIS A 185 11.76 -5.77 2.58
CA HIS A 185 13.02 -6.48 2.35
C HIS A 185 12.80 -7.99 2.33
N ALA A 186 12.02 -8.54 3.27
CA ALA A 186 11.65 -9.95 3.26
C ALA A 186 10.81 -10.34 2.03
N ALA A 187 9.84 -9.51 1.64
CA ALA A 187 9.02 -9.73 0.46
C ALA A 187 9.83 -9.61 -0.85
N ALA A 188 10.79 -8.69 -0.89
CA ALA A 188 11.74 -8.50 -1.97
C ALA A 188 12.62 -9.74 -2.05
N GLN A 189 13.32 -10.14 -0.98
CA GLN A 189 14.14 -11.35 -0.92
C GLN A 189 13.38 -12.58 -1.45
N ASP A 190 12.14 -12.76 -1.00
CA ASP A 190 11.29 -13.84 -1.48
C ASP A 190 10.94 -13.69 -2.98
N ALA A 191 10.60 -12.48 -3.44
CA ALA A 191 10.36 -12.20 -4.85
C ALA A 191 11.61 -12.44 -5.71
N TYR A 192 12.81 -12.07 -5.24
CA TYR A 192 14.09 -12.34 -5.90
C TYR A 192 14.39 -13.83 -5.97
N ARG A 193 14.21 -14.55 -4.86
CA ARG A 193 14.39 -16.00 -4.83
C ARG A 193 13.43 -16.69 -5.81
N ILE A 194 12.20 -16.19 -5.89
CA ILE A 194 11.17 -16.67 -6.81
C ILE A 194 11.54 -16.38 -8.27
N VAL A 195 11.96 -15.16 -8.58
CA VAL A 195 12.20 -14.68 -9.96
C VAL A 195 13.55 -15.14 -10.51
N LEU A 196 14.61 -14.97 -9.72
CA LEU A 196 15.99 -15.19 -10.16
C LEU A 196 16.60 -16.49 -9.62
N GLY A 197 15.97 -17.13 -8.61
CA GLY A 197 16.53 -18.32 -7.96
C GLY A 197 17.76 -18.04 -7.10
N ARG A 198 17.95 -16.79 -6.65
CA ARG A 198 19.08 -16.33 -5.83
C ARG A 198 18.59 -15.31 -4.79
N GLU A 199 19.37 -15.08 -3.75
CA GLU A 199 19.07 -14.02 -2.77
C GLU A 199 19.33 -12.65 -3.41
N LEU A 200 18.64 -11.61 -2.93
CA LEU A 200 18.84 -10.23 -3.35
C LEU A 200 20.30 -9.78 -3.14
N ASP A 201 20.90 -10.24 -2.04
CA ASP A 201 22.27 -9.90 -1.64
C ASP A 201 23.34 -10.54 -2.55
N ASP A 202 22.95 -11.56 -3.34
CA ASP A 202 23.85 -12.22 -4.29
C ASP A 202 23.97 -11.45 -5.63
N LEU A 203 23.17 -10.41 -5.83
CA LEU A 203 23.18 -9.62 -7.06
C LEU A 203 24.27 -8.56 -7.06
N PRO A 204 24.86 -8.24 -8.23
CA PRO A 204 25.71 -7.06 -8.38
C PRO A 204 24.96 -5.81 -7.91
N GLY A 205 25.64 -4.91 -7.19
CA GLY A 205 24.99 -3.75 -6.54
C GLY A 205 24.09 -2.92 -7.46
N MET A 206 24.49 -2.74 -8.73
CA MET A 206 23.66 -2.04 -9.72
C MET A 206 22.36 -2.78 -10.05
N ALA A 207 22.43 -4.10 -10.25
CA ALA A 207 21.26 -4.93 -10.55
C ALA A 207 20.33 -5.06 -9.33
N SER A 208 20.92 -5.18 -8.14
CA SER A 208 20.22 -5.13 -6.86
C SER A 208 19.42 -3.83 -6.71
N ALA A 209 20.04 -2.67 -6.98
CA ALA A 209 19.40 -1.36 -6.87
C ALA A 209 18.26 -1.14 -7.88
N VAL A 210 18.44 -1.51 -9.15
CA VAL A 210 17.40 -1.35 -10.19
C VAL A 210 16.17 -2.19 -9.85
N TRP A 211 16.36 -3.46 -9.52
CA TRP A 211 15.26 -4.35 -9.16
C TRP A 211 14.59 -3.93 -7.85
N SER A 212 15.36 -3.50 -6.84
CA SER A 212 14.81 -3.08 -5.55
C SER A 212 13.92 -1.85 -5.73
N GLY A 213 14.30 -0.94 -6.62
CA GLY A 213 13.45 0.21 -6.97
C GLY A 213 12.16 -0.17 -7.69
N LYS A 214 12.20 -1.12 -8.65
CA LYS A 214 10.97 -1.62 -9.31
C LYS A 214 10.04 -2.31 -8.31
N LEU A 215 10.61 -3.15 -7.45
CA LEU A 215 9.87 -3.80 -6.37
C LEU A 215 9.30 -2.77 -5.40
N ALA A 216 10.04 -1.74 -5.02
CA ALA A 216 9.57 -0.69 -4.12
C ALA A 216 8.39 0.10 -4.74
N LEU A 217 8.44 0.43 -6.03
CA LEU A 217 7.33 1.08 -6.72
C LEU A 217 6.09 0.18 -6.82
N ALA A 218 6.29 -1.09 -7.21
CA ALA A 218 5.21 -2.07 -7.26
C ALA A 218 4.63 -2.32 -5.85
N TRP A 219 5.48 -2.29 -4.82
CA TRP A 219 5.10 -2.41 -3.42
C TRP A 219 4.21 -1.26 -3.01
N LEU A 220 4.64 -0.01 -3.28
CA LEU A 220 3.84 1.18 -3.04
C LEU A 220 2.47 1.09 -3.73
N GLN A 221 2.43 0.74 -5.01
CA GLN A 221 1.18 0.61 -5.77
C GLN A 221 0.23 -0.47 -5.26
N THR A 222 0.77 -1.56 -4.70
CA THR A 222 -0.03 -2.71 -4.25
C THR A 222 -0.41 -2.64 -2.76
N HIS A 223 0.38 -1.91 -1.95
CA HIS A 223 0.23 -1.82 -0.50
C HIS A 223 -0.30 -0.47 -0.01
N ASP A 224 -0.59 0.49 -0.89
CA ASP A 224 -1.32 1.74 -0.56
C ASP A 224 -2.76 1.47 -0.06
N ARG A 225 -3.25 0.22 -0.15
CA ARG A 225 -4.57 -0.22 0.31
C ARG A 225 -4.63 -0.66 1.79
N GLY A 226 -3.58 -0.42 2.57
CA GLY A 226 -3.52 -0.83 3.97
C GLY A 226 -3.37 -2.34 4.18
N TRP A 227 -3.03 -2.73 5.41
CA TRP A 227 -2.85 -4.12 5.85
C TRP A 227 -4.02 -4.55 6.72
N PRO A 228 -4.80 -5.57 6.34
CA PRO A 228 -5.94 -6.00 7.15
C PRO A 228 -5.49 -6.37 8.57
N LEU A 229 -6.28 -5.97 9.56
CA LEU A 229 -6.05 -6.35 10.95
C LEU A 229 -6.39 -7.82 11.16
N THR A 230 -5.61 -8.50 11.98
CA THR A 230 -5.92 -9.85 12.46
C THR A 230 -7.12 -9.81 13.40
N ALA A 231 -7.82 -10.95 13.55
CA ALA A 231 -8.95 -11.06 14.48
C ALA A 231 -8.57 -10.71 15.94
N ILE A 232 -7.31 -10.99 16.34
CA ILE A 232 -6.80 -10.67 17.67
C ILE A 232 -6.60 -9.17 17.82
N GLU A 233 -6.05 -8.49 16.81
CA GLU A 233 -5.87 -7.03 16.82
C GLU A 233 -7.24 -6.33 16.87
N ILE A 234 -8.20 -6.78 16.07
CA ILE A 234 -9.58 -6.25 16.09
C ILE A 234 -10.21 -6.42 17.48
N ALA A 235 -10.11 -7.61 18.08
CA ALA A 235 -10.66 -7.87 19.41
C ALA A 235 -10.05 -6.96 20.49
N ARG A 236 -8.74 -6.66 20.38
CA ARG A 236 -8.06 -5.72 21.30
C ARG A 236 -8.53 -4.29 21.13
N LEU A 237 -8.78 -3.84 19.89
CA LEU A 237 -9.33 -2.49 19.64
C LEU A 237 -10.74 -2.36 20.23
N VAL A 238 -11.61 -3.35 19.97
CA VAL A 238 -12.96 -3.38 20.52
C VAL A 238 -12.94 -3.31 22.05
N GLU A 239 -12.02 -4.03 22.69
CA GLU A 239 -11.91 -3.99 24.15
C GLU A 239 -11.41 -2.63 24.66
N ALA A 240 -10.46 -1.99 23.96
CA ALA A 240 -9.94 -0.68 24.34
C ALA A 240 -11.04 0.40 24.35
N VAL A 241 -11.87 0.45 23.32
CA VAL A 241 -12.91 1.49 23.17
C VAL A 241 -14.17 1.26 24.03
N ARG A 242 -14.35 0.08 24.62
CA ARG A 242 -15.48 -0.21 25.52
C ARG A 242 -15.42 0.56 26.84
N SER A 243 -14.22 0.95 27.26
CA SER A 243 -13.98 1.69 28.50
C SER A 243 -13.04 2.87 28.22
N PRO A 244 -13.48 3.86 27.43
CA PRO A 244 -12.62 4.94 26.97
C PRO A 244 -12.17 5.81 28.14
N SER A 245 -10.92 6.30 28.10
CA SER A 245 -10.43 7.25 29.10
C SER A 245 -11.23 8.55 29.04
N LYS A 246 -11.77 8.97 30.20
CA LYS A 246 -12.54 10.21 30.37
C LYS A 246 -11.91 11.10 31.47
N PRO A 247 -11.99 12.44 31.35
CA PRO A 247 -12.47 13.21 30.19
C PRO A 247 -11.50 13.13 28.99
N TRP A 248 -11.81 13.80 27.88
CA TRP A 248 -10.80 14.03 26.83
C TRP A 248 -9.62 14.79 27.48
N ASN A 249 -8.39 14.40 27.16
CA ASN A 249 -7.21 15.07 27.70
C ASN A 249 -7.06 16.51 27.19
N ARG A 250 -7.67 16.84 26.05
CA ARG A 250 -7.56 18.13 25.36
C ARG A 250 -8.86 18.55 24.66
N ALA A 251 -9.00 19.86 24.46
CA ALA A 251 -10.00 20.42 23.57
C ALA A 251 -9.75 19.96 22.11
N PRO A 252 -10.75 20.02 21.21
CA PRO A 252 -10.53 19.76 19.79
C PRO A 252 -9.49 20.69 19.17
N GLY A 253 -8.68 20.16 18.26
CA GLY A 253 -7.65 20.93 17.58
C GLY A 253 -8.22 21.98 16.64
N VAL A 254 -9.40 21.74 16.07
CA VAL A 254 -10.13 22.66 15.17
C VAL A 254 -11.51 22.93 15.78
N PRO A 255 -12.00 24.18 15.83
CA PRO A 255 -13.33 24.47 16.35
C PRO A 255 -14.42 23.90 15.43
N GLY A 256 -15.54 23.47 16.01
CA GLY A 256 -16.68 22.92 15.27
C GLY A 256 -17.54 21.98 16.10
N ASP A 257 -18.59 21.45 15.46
CA ASP A 257 -19.55 20.53 16.07
C ASP A 257 -19.03 19.09 16.07
N TRP A 258 -18.06 18.82 16.96
CA TRP A 258 -17.47 17.50 17.10
C TRP A 258 -18.45 16.46 17.65
N THR A 259 -18.45 15.28 17.05
CA THR A 259 -19.21 14.12 17.50
C THR A 259 -18.26 13.12 18.15
N ASP A 260 -18.43 12.84 19.45
CA ASP A 260 -17.74 11.73 20.14
C ASP A 260 -18.42 10.42 19.72
N LEU A 261 -17.63 9.47 19.19
CA LEU A 261 -18.19 8.22 18.66
C LEU A 261 -18.49 7.22 19.77
N GLU A 262 -19.59 6.49 19.61
CA GLU A 262 -19.88 5.32 20.44
C GLU A 262 -18.84 4.20 20.20
N PRO A 263 -18.60 3.32 21.20
CA PRO A 263 -17.54 2.31 21.16
C PRO A 263 -17.48 1.49 19.87
N GLU A 264 -18.62 1.04 19.35
CA GLU A 264 -18.68 0.23 18.13
C GLU A 264 -18.15 1.00 16.90
N ALA A 265 -18.60 2.25 16.72
CA ALA A 265 -18.17 3.10 15.62
C ALA A 265 -16.69 3.53 15.77
N ALA A 266 -16.25 3.79 17.01
CA ALA A 266 -14.86 4.08 17.31
C ALA A 266 -13.94 2.88 16.94
N ALA A 267 -14.35 1.64 17.24
CA ALA A 267 -13.60 0.44 16.88
C ALA A 267 -13.44 0.28 15.36
N GLU A 268 -14.49 0.59 14.58
CA GLU A 268 -14.45 0.54 13.12
C GLU A 268 -13.47 1.57 12.55
N VAL A 269 -13.55 2.81 13.02
CA VAL A 269 -12.64 3.89 12.58
C VAL A 269 -11.19 3.58 12.97
N LEU A 270 -10.94 3.13 14.20
CA LEU A 270 -9.59 2.71 14.60
C LEU A 270 -9.12 1.51 13.78
N SER A 271 -10.00 0.57 13.43
CA SER A 271 -9.62 -0.58 12.60
C SER A 271 -9.16 -0.13 11.21
N LEU A 272 -9.87 0.83 10.63
CA LEU A 272 -9.51 1.43 9.34
C LEU A 272 -8.16 2.17 9.44
N ILE A 273 -7.98 3.03 10.45
CA ILE A 273 -6.70 3.73 10.68
C ILE A 273 -5.56 2.72 10.88
N GLY A 274 -5.76 1.69 11.70
CA GLY A 274 -4.76 0.66 11.98
C GLY A 274 -4.42 -0.23 10.77
N ALA A 275 -5.33 -0.34 9.81
CA ALA A 275 -5.02 -0.99 8.55
C ALA A 275 -4.03 -0.16 7.73
N HIS A 276 -4.22 1.16 7.64
CA HIS A 276 -3.38 2.03 6.81
C HIS A 276 -2.09 2.51 7.51
N HIS A 277 -2.10 2.62 8.84
CA HIS A 277 -1.02 3.24 9.61
C HIS A 277 -0.40 2.26 10.61
N ARG A 278 0.91 2.05 10.48
CA ARG A 278 1.71 1.13 11.30
C ARG A 278 2.93 1.89 11.84
N VAL A 279 3.28 1.70 13.11
CA VAL A 279 4.35 2.47 13.77
C VAL A 279 5.39 1.58 14.46
N GLY A 280 6.61 2.13 14.62
CA GLY A 280 7.75 1.45 15.22
C GLY A 280 8.39 0.40 14.31
N SER A 281 9.52 -0.16 14.75
CA SER A 281 10.26 -1.20 14.00
C SER A 281 9.47 -2.49 13.82
N ALA A 282 8.60 -2.83 14.77
CA ALA A 282 7.69 -3.97 14.69
C ALA A 282 6.43 -3.69 13.85
N ARG A 283 6.23 -2.44 13.38
CA ARG A 283 5.06 -2.03 12.58
C ARG A 283 3.74 -2.43 13.20
N ALA A 284 3.60 -2.22 14.51
CA ALA A 284 2.33 -2.43 15.19
C ALA A 284 1.28 -1.46 14.60
N PRO A 285 0.01 -1.88 14.42
CA PRO A 285 -1.01 -0.97 13.93
C PRO A 285 -1.14 0.21 14.89
N PHE A 286 -1.18 1.41 14.32
CA PHE A 286 -1.08 2.67 15.04
C PHE A 286 -1.96 2.73 16.30
N PRO A 287 -3.27 2.38 16.22
CA PRO A 287 -4.15 2.44 17.39
C PRO A 287 -3.75 1.49 18.52
N LEU A 288 -3.19 0.32 18.22
CA LEU A 288 -2.72 -0.61 19.25
C LEU A 288 -1.39 -0.16 19.85
N ALA A 289 -0.50 0.39 19.03
CA ALA A 289 0.78 0.91 19.51
C ALA A 289 0.60 2.12 20.44
N GLY A 290 -0.37 2.98 20.12
CA GLY A 290 -0.73 4.14 20.93
C GLY A 290 -1.89 3.89 21.90
N PHE A 291 -2.29 2.63 22.13
CA PHE A 291 -3.43 2.27 23.00
C PHE A 291 -4.63 3.22 22.86
N CYS A 292 -5.04 3.48 21.62
CA CYS A 292 -6.13 4.40 21.33
C CYS A 292 -7.46 3.83 21.85
N ASP A 293 -8.19 4.66 22.57
CA ASP A 293 -9.41 4.25 23.26
C ASP A 293 -10.62 5.13 22.97
N ARG A 294 -10.43 6.25 22.28
CA ARG A 294 -11.51 7.21 22.01
C ARG A 294 -11.35 7.90 20.67
N VAL A 295 -12.46 8.19 20.02
CA VAL A 295 -12.51 8.80 18.69
C VAL A 295 -13.60 9.87 18.68
N ARG A 296 -13.28 11.06 18.17
CA ARG A 296 -14.26 12.07 17.80
C ARG A 296 -14.07 12.48 16.35
N THR A 297 -15.14 12.96 15.72
CA THR A 297 -15.13 13.31 14.30
C THR A 297 -15.76 14.68 14.04
N LEU A 298 -15.32 15.34 12.98
CA LEU A 298 -15.80 16.63 12.51
C LEU A 298 -15.93 16.60 10.97
N PRO A 299 -17.12 16.81 10.40
CA PRO A 299 -17.25 16.98 8.95
C PRO A 299 -16.66 18.33 8.52
N LEU A 300 -15.72 18.30 7.57
CA LEU A 300 -15.04 19.47 7.05
C LEU A 300 -15.86 20.13 5.94
N ARG A 301 -16.49 21.27 6.26
CA ARG A 301 -17.20 22.09 5.26
C ARG A 301 -16.30 22.47 4.08
N CYS A 302 -15.04 22.80 4.38
CA CYS A 302 -14.03 23.20 3.41
C CYS A 302 -13.58 22.08 2.46
N HIS A 303 -14.07 20.86 2.64
CA HIS A 303 -13.84 19.71 1.74
C HIS A 303 -15.13 18.89 1.55
N GLY A 304 -16.29 19.56 1.50
CA GLY A 304 -17.55 18.89 1.13
C GLY A 304 -18.05 17.84 2.13
N GLY A 305 -17.69 17.95 3.41
CA GLY A 305 -18.11 17.05 4.47
C GLY A 305 -17.20 15.85 4.71
N ILE A 306 -16.01 15.82 4.09
CA ILE A 306 -14.95 14.87 4.41
C ILE A 306 -14.64 14.89 5.92
N MET A 307 -14.40 13.72 6.52
CA MET A 307 -14.32 13.61 7.98
C MET A 307 -12.90 13.86 8.47
N LEU A 308 -12.72 14.88 9.30
CA LEU A 308 -11.59 14.98 10.23
C LEU A 308 -11.87 14.10 11.44
N ILE A 309 -10.87 13.35 11.87
CA ILE A 309 -10.95 12.39 12.96
C ILE A 309 -9.85 12.73 13.96
N GLU A 310 -10.19 12.78 15.23
CA GLU A 310 -9.22 12.83 16.32
C GLU A 310 -9.32 11.57 17.18
N THR A 311 -8.18 10.96 17.45
CA THR A 311 -8.05 9.77 18.29
C THR A 311 -7.24 10.10 19.54
N GLN A 312 -7.73 9.70 20.71
CA GLN A 312 -6.96 9.77 21.95
C GLN A 312 -6.26 8.44 22.21
N GLY A 313 -4.99 8.50 22.60
CA GLY A 313 -4.20 7.32 22.94
C GLY A 313 -3.12 7.60 23.99
N ARG A 314 -2.54 6.53 24.52
CA ARG A 314 -1.38 6.55 25.42
C ARG A 314 -0.13 6.09 24.66
N ILE A 315 0.88 6.96 24.62
CA ILE A 315 2.17 6.64 24.02
C ILE A 315 3.14 6.03 25.04
N SER A 316 4.28 5.54 24.54
CA SER A 316 5.40 5.07 25.37
C SER A 316 5.77 6.11 26.44
N GLY A 317 5.86 5.68 27.70
CA GLY A 317 6.07 6.58 28.85
C GLY A 317 4.77 7.04 29.53
N GLY A 318 3.61 6.65 29.01
CA GLY A 318 2.30 6.86 29.66
C GLY A 318 1.65 8.21 29.41
N ALA A 319 2.26 9.07 28.60
CA ALA A 319 1.66 10.33 28.18
C ALA A 319 0.41 10.07 27.32
N ILE A 320 -0.63 10.90 27.51
CA ILE A 320 -1.85 10.85 26.69
C ILE A 320 -1.73 11.91 25.61
N GLY A 321 -1.92 11.53 24.35
CA GLY A 321 -1.85 12.41 23.20
C GLY A 321 -3.09 12.32 22.31
N ILE A 322 -3.17 13.26 21.37
CA ILE A 322 -4.18 13.29 20.30
C ILE A 322 -3.47 13.10 18.97
N ALA A 323 -3.95 12.17 18.15
CA ALA A 323 -3.55 12.07 16.75
C ALA A 323 -4.75 12.38 15.86
N SER A 324 -4.49 13.04 14.72
CA SER A 324 -5.52 13.48 13.79
C SER A 324 -5.37 12.78 12.44
N PHE A 325 -6.50 12.48 11.81
CA PHE A 325 -6.58 11.84 10.50
C PHE A 325 -7.70 12.44 9.67
N VAL A 326 -7.55 12.42 8.35
CA VAL A 326 -8.65 12.72 7.42
C VAL A 326 -9.06 11.46 6.69
N LEU A 327 -10.36 11.18 6.67
CA LEU A 327 -10.95 10.03 6.01
C LEU A 327 -11.70 10.45 4.75
N THR A 328 -11.23 9.97 3.60
CA THR A 328 -11.92 10.07 2.31
C THR A 328 -12.55 8.72 1.94
N GLU A 329 -13.24 8.64 0.79
CA GLU A 329 -13.77 7.37 0.28
C GLU A 329 -12.68 6.33 0.04
N ASP A 330 -11.48 6.78 -0.36
CA ASP A 330 -10.39 5.90 -0.82
C ASP A 330 -9.19 5.84 0.12
N LYS A 331 -9.03 6.80 1.05
CA LYS A 331 -7.79 6.97 1.82
C LYS A 331 -8.02 7.41 3.26
N VAL A 332 -7.04 7.04 4.11
CA VAL A 332 -6.85 7.58 5.46
C VAL A 332 -5.55 8.38 5.48
N LEU A 333 -5.64 9.70 5.48
CA LEU A 333 -4.47 10.59 5.52
C LEU A 333 -4.14 10.92 6.98
N ALA A 334 -2.89 10.73 7.38
CA ALA A 334 -2.42 11.15 8.70
C ALA A 334 -2.13 12.65 8.69
N VAL A 335 -2.61 13.36 9.71
CA VAL A 335 -2.25 14.76 9.94
C VAL A 335 -0.96 14.76 10.76
N ASP A 336 0.16 14.75 10.06
CA ASP A 336 1.50 14.56 10.62
C ASP A 336 2.24 15.86 10.98
N GLY A 337 1.53 17.00 10.93
CA GLY A 337 2.10 18.32 11.16
C GLY A 337 2.73 18.95 9.91
N THR A 338 2.93 18.21 8.81
CA THR A 338 3.38 18.80 7.54
C THR A 338 2.19 19.37 6.76
N SER A 339 2.44 20.11 5.68
CA SER A 339 1.39 20.50 4.74
C SER A 339 1.12 19.45 3.65
N ILE A 340 1.90 18.38 3.57
CA ILE A 340 1.80 17.38 2.49
C ILE A 340 0.41 16.75 2.47
N TRP A 341 -0.11 16.32 3.62
CA TRP A 341 -1.42 15.65 3.70
C TRP A 341 -2.58 16.54 3.20
N ILE A 342 -2.51 17.86 3.42
CA ILE A 342 -3.59 18.77 3.00
C ILE A 342 -3.48 19.11 1.51
N HIS A 343 -2.27 19.14 0.96
CA HIS A 343 -2.07 19.22 -0.49
C HIS A 343 -2.57 17.95 -1.18
N ASP A 344 -2.22 16.77 -0.65
CA ASP A 344 -2.72 15.49 -1.15
C ASP A 344 -4.25 15.41 -1.06
N LEU A 345 -4.85 15.95 0.01
CA LEU A 345 -6.30 16.05 0.14
C LEU A 345 -6.90 16.98 -0.91
N ASN A 346 -6.34 18.18 -1.08
CA ASN A 346 -6.80 19.13 -2.09
C ASN A 346 -6.70 18.54 -3.51
N ASP A 347 -5.64 17.81 -3.83
CA ASP A 347 -5.47 17.16 -5.13
C ASP A 347 -6.48 16.03 -5.33
N ALA A 348 -6.81 15.28 -4.27
CA ALA A 348 -7.70 14.14 -4.34
C ALA A 348 -9.18 14.52 -4.46
N VAL A 349 -9.65 15.51 -3.68
CA VAL A 349 -11.09 15.85 -3.60
C VAL A 349 -11.40 17.32 -3.92
N GLY A 350 -10.39 18.19 -4.00
CA GLY A 350 -10.56 19.62 -4.20
C GLY A 350 -11.00 20.36 -2.93
N PRO A 351 -10.50 21.58 -2.67
CA PRO A 351 -11.02 22.39 -1.58
C PRO A 351 -12.35 23.05 -1.99
N HIS A 352 -13.32 23.08 -1.07
CA HIS A 352 -14.66 23.64 -1.27
C HIS A 352 -14.73 25.04 -0.68
N LEU A 353 -14.10 26.01 -1.34
CA LEU A 353 -13.89 27.38 -0.83
C LEU A 353 -14.88 28.41 -1.39
N GLN A 354 -16.04 27.96 -1.88
CA GLN A 354 -16.98 28.83 -2.61
C GLN A 354 -17.62 29.89 -1.73
N ASP A 355 -17.80 29.61 -0.44
CA ASP A 355 -18.36 30.55 0.53
C ASP A 355 -17.35 30.96 1.62
N GLU A 356 -17.60 32.08 2.26
CA GLU A 356 -16.70 32.65 3.28
C GLU A 356 -16.52 31.74 4.50
N GLY A 357 -17.58 31.08 4.97
CA GLY A 357 -17.51 30.18 6.11
C GLY A 357 -16.58 28.99 5.83
N ALA A 358 -16.67 28.41 4.63
CA ALA A 358 -15.78 27.32 4.23
C ALA A 358 -14.30 27.77 4.13
N ARG A 359 -14.04 29.02 3.73
CA ARG A 359 -12.68 29.58 3.74
C ARG A 359 -12.13 29.77 5.16
N LEU A 360 -12.96 30.28 6.08
CA LEU A 360 -12.58 30.41 7.49
C LEU A 360 -12.30 29.05 8.12
N ASP A 361 -13.12 28.05 7.84
CA ASP A 361 -12.91 26.68 8.30
C ASP A 361 -11.62 26.08 7.74
N TYR A 362 -11.29 26.35 6.47
CA TYR A 362 -10.04 25.93 5.85
C TYR A 362 -8.81 26.55 6.53
N ILE A 363 -8.85 27.85 6.85
CA ILE A 363 -7.78 28.53 7.57
C ILE A 363 -7.60 27.92 8.95
N ARG A 364 -8.70 27.71 9.69
CA ARG A 364 -8.64 27.09 11.01
C ARG A 364 -8.08 25.68 10.95
N LEU A 365 -8.47 24.88 9.96
CA LEU A 365 -7.92 23.55 9.72
C LEU A 365 -6.42 23.61 9.47
N PHE A 366 -5.98 24.40 8.48
CA PHE A 366 -4.57 24.51 8.11
C PHE A 366 -3.72 24.99 9.29
N MET A 367 -4.11 26.10 9.92
CA MET A 367 -3.34 26.76 10.97
C MET A 367 -3.27 25.96 12.28
N ASN A 368 -4.24 25.08 12.55
CA ASN A 368 -4.20 24.20 13.72
C ASN A 368 -3.51 22.86 13.49
N CYS A 369 -3.37 22.43 12.24
CA CYS A 369 -2.86 21.11 11.89
C CYS A 369 -1.45 21.13 11.26
N VAL A 370 -1.08 22.20 10.55
CA VAL A 370 0.26 22.38 9.97
C VAL A 370 1.16 23.04 11.00
N ARG A 371 2.41 22.57 11.07
CA ARG A 371 3.42 22.99 12.03
C ARG A 371 4.65 23.53 11.33
N HIS A 372 5.23 24.57 11.91
CA HIS A 372 6.53 25.12 11.57
C HIS A 372 7.41 25.04 12.81
N GLU A 373 8.65 24.57 12.67
CA GLU A 373 9.58 24.38 13.79
C GLU A 373 9.00 23.57 14.99
N GLY A 374 8.05 22.66 14.71
CA GLY A 374 7.41 21.80 15.70
C GLY A 374 6.12 22.35 16.32
N GLU A 375 5.79 23.62 16.08
CA GLU A 375 4.60 24.27 16.62
C GLU A 375 3.61 24.73 15.54
N ARG A 376 2.34 24.83 15.93
CA ARG A 376 1.27 25.32 15.05
C ARG A 376 1.08 26.82 15.23
N PHE A 377 0.60 27.49 14.20
CA PHE A 377 0.17 28.89 14.29
C PHE A 377 -1.29 28.97 14.74
N GLN A 378 -1.57 28.61 15.98
CA GLN A 378 -2.93 28.44 16.47
C GLN A 378 -3.71 29.76 16.45
N PRO A 379 -4.82 29.89 15.69
CA PRO A 379 -5.69 31.06 15.75
C PRO A 379 -6.25 31.27 17.17
N VAL A 380 -6.32 32.54 17.59
CA VAL A 380 -6.78 32.94 18.93
C VAL A 380 -7.98 33.87 18.78
N GLU A 381 -9.17 33.28 18.67
CA GLU A 381 -10.44 34.00 18.58
C GLU A 381 -11.02 34.28 19.97
N SER A 382 -10.62 33.49 20.96
CA SER A 382 -11.09 33.51 22.35
C SER A 382 -10.06 32.94 23.35
N PHE A 383 -10.36 32.99 24.64
CA PHE A 383 -9.55 32.30 25.68
C PHE A 383 -9.67 30.79 25.56
N GLU A 384 -10.86 30.31 25.20
CA GLU A 384 -11.23 28.91 25.13
C GLU A 384 -10.36 28.13 24.15
N ASP A 385 -9.83 28.78 23.11
CA ASP A 385 -8.91 28.18 22.14
C ASP A 385 -7.59 27.71 22.79
N LEU A 386 -7.11 28.41 23.82
CA LEU A 386 -5.83 28.13 24.48
C LEU A 386 -5.98 27.57 25.91
N ALA A 387 -7.23 27.40 26.38
CA ALA A 387 -7.52 27.08 27.77
C ALA A 387 -6.89 25.75 28.24
N ASP A 388 -6.80 24.74 27.37
CA ASP A 388 -6.17 23.45 27.67
C ASP A 388 -4.65 23.56 27.81
N ARG A 389 -4.03 24.58 27.21
CA ARG A 389 -2.59 24.86 27.25
C ARG A 389 -2.19 25.83 28.35
N ALA A 390 -3.12 26.54 28.98
CA ALA A 390 -2.80 27.58 29.96
C ALA A 390 -1.92 27.09 31.12
N THR A 391 -0.80 27.78 31.38
CA THR A 391 0.01 27.60 32.60
C THR A 391 -0.48 28.51 33.74
N ASP A 392 -1.08 29.65 33.38
CA ASP A 392 -1.82 30.59 34.21
C ASP A 392 -3.08 31.05 33.46
N ALA A 393 -4.24 30.56 33.89
CA ALA A 393 -5.51 30.85 33.22
C ALA A 393 -6.00 32.29 33.41
N HIS A 394 -5.63 32.98 34.50
CA HIS A 394 -6.03 34.36 34.73
C HIS A 394 -5.23 35.30 33.83
N ALA A 395 -3.90 35.14 33.84
CA ALA A 395 -3.02 35.94 32.99
C ALA A 395 -3.34 35.72 31.50
N LEU A 396 -3.58 34.47 31.08
CA LEU A 396 -3.98 34.18 29.70
C LEU A 396 -5.31 34.86 29.33
N ARG A 397 -6.31 34.83 30.23
CA ARG A 397 -7.61 35.47 29.98
C ARG A 397 -7.47 36.97 29.81
N ASP A 398 -6.67 37.62 30.65
CA ASP A 398 -6.40 39.06 30.54
C ASP A 398 -5.71 39.42 29.21
N LEU A 399 -4.72 38.62 28.79
CA LEU A 399 -4.07 38.80 27.48
C LEU A 399 -5.04 38.60 26.32
N CYS A 400 -5.89 37.56 26.37
CA CYS A 400 -6.91 37.32 25.34
C CYS A 400 -7.92 38.48 25.24
N VAL A 401 -8.31 39.12 26.34
CA VAL A 401 -9.19 40.31 26.28
C VAL A 401 -8.55 41.44 25.47
N GLY A 402 -7.24 41.65 25.60
CA GLY A 402 -6.51 42.66 24.84
C GLY A 402 -6.31 42.31 23.36
N HIS A 403 -6.05 41.03 23.07
CA HIS A 403 -5.46 40.62 21.78
C HIS A 403 -6.25 39.60 20.97
N ALA A 404 -7.08 38.74 21.55
CA ALA A 404 -7.80 37.70 20.80
C ALA A 404 -8.79 38.35 19.82
N ARG A 405 -8.84 37.87 18.58
CA ARG A 405 -9.71 38.40 17.52
C ARG A 405 -10.23 37.25 16.67
N VAL A 406 -11.52 37.32 16.33
CA VAL A 406 -12.13 36.46 15.32
C VAL A 406 -11.37 36.65 14.00
N ILE A 407 -11.24 35.61 13.18
CA ILE A 407 -10.61 35.74 11.87
C ILE A 407 -11.47 36.67 10.99
N GLU A 408 -10.89 37.76 10.51
CA GLU A 408 -11.57 38.80 9.73
C GLU A 408 -11.23 38.70 8.23
N PRO A 409 -12.23 38.53 7.35
CA PRO A 409 -12.03 38.67 5.91
C PRO A 409 -11.63 40.11 5.55
N ALA A 410 -10.56 40.26 4.78
CA ALA A 410 -9.98 41.55 4.38
C ALA A 410 -10.09 41.82 2.86
N GLY A 411 -11.01 41.13 2.18
CA GLY A 411 -11.27 41.30 0.75
C GLY A 411 -10.35 40.45 -0.12
N PHE A 412 -9.84 41.05 -1.20
CA PHE A 412 -9.02 40.38 -2.21
C PHE A 412 -7.76 41.19 -2.49
N ASP A 413 -6.65 40.52 -2.80
CA ASP A 413 -5.47 41.19 -3.35
C ASP A 413 -5.55 41.39 -4.87
N ALA A 414 -4.47 41.93 -5.47
CA ALA A 414 -4.39 42.22 -6.90
C ALA A 414 -4.43 40.95 -7.76
N GLU A 415 -3.99 39.82 -7.20
CA GLU A 415 -3.98 38.49 -7.82
C GLU A 415 -5.31 37.74 -7.65
N GLY A 416 -6.27 38.32 -6.92
CA GLY A 416 -7.58 37.75 -6.68
C GLY A 416 -7.60 36.68 -5.59
N ARG A 417 -6.58 36.62 -4.74
CA ARG A 417 -6.54 35.76 -3.55
C ARG A 417 -7.35 36.38 -2.43
N TRP A 418 -8.00 35.55 -1.62
CA TRP A 418 -8.76 36.03 -0.46
C TRP A 418 -7.82 36.41 0.68
N LEU A 419 -8.03 37.60 1.23
CA LEU A 419 -7.22 38.11 2.33
C LEU A 419 -7.93 37.90 3.67
N PHE A 420 -7.15 37.58 4.70
CA PHE A 420 -7.63 37.41 6.06
C PHE A 420 -6.68 38.06 7.05
N LEU A 421 -7.23 38.65 8.10
CA LEU A 421 -6.50 39.15 9.26
C LEU A 421 -6.88 38.32 10.47
N LEU A 422 -5.89 37.91 11.26
CA LEU A 422 -6.11 37.10 12.45
C LEU A 422 -5.03 37.35 13.49
N VAL A 423 -5.29 36.86 14.71
CA VAL A 423 -4.28 36.74 15.75
C VAL A 423 -3.94 35.27 15.95
N VAL A 424 -2.66 34.93 15.96
CA VAL A 424 -2.17 33.57 16.19
C VAL A 424 -1.28 33.51 17.42
N CYS A 425 -1.33 32.38 18.12
CA CYS A 425 -0.36 31.98 19.12
C CYS A 425 0.65 31.04 18.48
N HIS A 426 1.92 31.43 18.47
CA HIS A 426 3.03 30.61 18.02
C HIS A 426 4.13 30.67 19.08
N HIS A 427 4.59 29.51 19.58
CA HIS A 427 5.34 29.43 20.83
C HIS A 427 4.58 30.10 21.98
N GLN A 428 5.20 31.09 22.61
CA GLN A 428 4.65 31.91 23.67
C GLN A 428 4.46 33.36 23.21
N GLY A 429 4.23 33.58 21.91
CA GLY A 429 3.96 34.91 21.35
C GLY A 429 2.59 34.98 20.71
N PHE A 430 1.92 36.13 20.85
CA PHE A 430 0.79 36.49 20.01
C PHE A 430 1.27 37.36 18.84
N PHE A 431 0.78 37.04 17.65
CA PHE A 431 1.11 37.76 16.43
C PHE A 431 -0.18 38.19 15.74
N ALA A 432 -0.24 39.44 15.29
CA ALA A 432 -1.21 39.85 14.27
C ALA A 432 -0.66 39.43 12.91
N THR A 433 -1.45 38.67 12.16
CA THR A 433 -1.01 38.02 10.93
C THR A 433 -1.98 38.35 9.79
N GLY A 434 -1.42 38.59 8.61
CA GLY A 434 -2.14 38.65 7.35
C GLY A 434 -1.93 37.36 6.55
N LEU A 435 -3.01 36.77 6.06
CA LEU A 435 -2.96 35.59 5.18
C LEU A 435 -3.59 35.89 3.83
N ALA A 436 -3.03 35.28 2.78
CA ALA A 436 -3.63 35.18 1.45
C ALA A 436 -3.96 33.72 1.13
N LEU A 437 -5.20 33.44 0.74
CA LEU A 437 -5.69 32.12 0.37
C LEU A 437 -6.05 32.08 -1.12
N THR A 438 -5.51 31.13 -1.86
CA THR A 438 -5.84 30.92 -3.27
C THR A 438 -7.07 30.01 -3.44
N PRO A 439 -7.75 30.03 -4.61
CA PRO A 439 -8.86 29.12 -4.93
C PRO A 439 -8.55 27.62 -4.82
N ASP A 440 -7.30 27.22 -5.02
CA ASP A 440 -6.79 25.86 -4.91
C ASP A 440 -6.29 25.51 -3.49
N GLY A 441 -6.45 26.41 -2.52
CA GLY A 441 -6.18 26.14 -1.11
C GLY A 441 -4.73 26.35 -0.67
N LEU A 442 -3.91 27.06 -1.45
CA LEU A 442 -2.60 27.51 -1.01
C LEU A 442 -2.76 28.68 -0.04
N ILE A 443 -2.12 28.60 1.13
CA ILE A 443 -2.05 29.68 2.11
C ILE A 443 -0.65 30.28 2.09
N GLU A 444 -0.58 31.60 1.98
CA GLU A 444 0.64 32.38 2.16
C GLU A 444 0.46 33.36 3.32
N MET A 445 1.45 33.43 4.20
CA MET A 445 1.55 34.47 5.21
C MET A 445 2.20 35.70 4.60
N ILE A 446 1.46 36.81 4.53
CA ILE A 446 1.89 38.04 3.85
C ILE A 446 2.39 39.12 4.80
N ASP A 447 2.02 39.04 6.07
CA ASP A 447 2.47 39.96 7.12
C ASP A 447 2.37 39.26 8.48
N ASP A 448 3.32 39.55 9.37
CA ASP A 448 3.31 39.10 10.74
C ASP A 448 3.95 40.13 11.68
N ARG A 449 3.23 40.47 12.75
CA ARG A 449 3.70 41.41 13.75
C ARG A 449 3.42 40.90 15.15
N MET A 450 4.48 40.71 15.93
CA MET A 450 4.36 40.37 17.34
C MET A 450 3.58 41.45 18.11
N LEU A 451 2.60 41.01 18.90
CA LEU A 451 1.77 41.84 19.76
C LEU A 451 2.25 41.78 21.21
N THR A 452 2.59 40.58 21.68
CA THR A 452 3.14 40.30 23.00
C THR A 452 3.94 39.01 22.95
N ASP A 453 4.95 38.92 23.79
CA ASP A 453 5.67 37.71 24.17
C ASP A 453 5.15 37.17 25.52
N ASP A 454 5.79 36.12 26.02
CA ASP A 454 5.55 35.47 27.31
C ASP A 454 4.08 35.07 27.57
N VAL A 455 3.37 34.66 26.52
CA VAL A 455 2.02 34.09 26.63
C VAL A 455 2.08 32.82 27.50
N PRO A 456 1.30 32.74 28.60
CA PRO A 456 1.39 31.66 29.58
C PRO A 456 0.69 30.39 29.09
N VAL A 457 1.27 29.77 28.06
CA VAL A 457 0.83 28.50 27.46
C VAL A 457 1.96 27.48 27.49
N ARG A 458 1.56 26.20 27.61
CA ARG A 458 2.44 25.05 27.47
C ARG A 458 2.78 24.81 26.02
N SER A 459 4.02 24.37 25.80
CA SER A 459 4.48 23.88 24.51
C SER A 459 3.83 22.55 24.15
N GLU A 460 3.71 22.32 22.86
CA GLU A 460 3.28 21.06 22.27
C GLU A 460 4.46 20.37 21.63
N ARG A 461 4.46 19.03 21.68
CA ARG A 461 5.42 18.19 20.98
C ARG A 461 4.69 17.14 20.17
N MET A 462 5.21 16.82 18.99
CA MET A 462 4.83 15.61 18.27
C MET A 462 5.68 14.42 18.71
N ASP A 463 5.03 13.33 19.08
CA ASP A 463 5.64 12.02 19.35
C ASP A 463 5.05 11.00 18.37
N GLY A 464 5.74 10.84 17.23
CA GLY A 464 5.14 10.23 16.05
C GLY A 464 3.94 11.07 15.57
N LEU A 465 2.77 10.45 15.43
CA LEU A 465 1.53 11.13 15.04
C LEU A 465 0.77 11.76 16.22
N PHE A 466 1.21 11.52 17.46
CA PHE A 466 0.53 12.06 18.63
C PHE A 466 1.07 13.45 18.99
N VAL A 467 0.16 14.41 19.15
CA VAL A 467 0.44 15.68 19.79
C VAL A 467 0.26 15.51 21.30
N VAL A 468 1.32 15.80 22.05
CA VAL A 468 1.34 15.79 23.52
C VAL A 468 1.67 17.18 24.05
N LEU A 469 1.10 17.52 25.20
CA LEU A 469 1.47 18.73 25.94
C LEU A 469 2.69 18.44 26.79
N GLU A 470 3.66 19.33 26.74
CA GLU A 470 4.83 19.19 27.60
C GLU A 470 4.43 19.33 29.08
N PRO A 471 5.09 18.59 29.99
CA PRO A 471 4.86 18.76 31.41
C PRO A 471 5.08 20.23 31.81
N LYS A 472 4.31 20.72 32.78
CA LYS A 472 4.61 22.03 33.36
C LYS A 472 6.02 21.95 33.94
N GLU A 473 6.95 22.77 33.44
CA GLU A 473 8.26 22.88 34.07
C GLU A 473 8.04 23.18 35.55
N THR A 474 8.46 22.25 36.41
CA THR A 474 8.55 22.51 37.84
C THR A 474 9.65 23.55 38.00
N THR A 475 9.25 24.81 38.06
CA THR A 475 10.10 25.90 38.52
C THR A 475 10.60 25.52 39.91
N SER A 476 11.85 25.03 39.95
CA SER A 476 12.59 24.70 41.16
C SER A 476 13.23 25.94 41.76
#